data_AF-A0A933KEE9-F1
#
_entry.id   AF-A0A933KEE9-F1
#
_cell.length_a   1.000
_cell.length_b   1.000
_cell.length_c   1.000
_cell.angle_alpha   90.00
_cell.angle_beta   90.00
_cell.angle_gamma   90.00
#
_symmetry.space_group_name_H-M   'P 1'
#
loop_
_entity.id
_entity.type
_entity.pdbx_description
1 polymer ?
#
loop_
_entity_poly.entity_id
_entity_poly.type
_entity_poly.pdbx_seq_one_letter_code
_entity_poly.pdbx_strand_id
1 'polypeptide(L)'
;MGKSPIHRTATRLAQALKDLDIPFAIAGALAANIHGYHRTTADVDVLLTAEGLRRFKERWLGRGWVEVFPGSKAIRDTQDNVKIDILLTGGYPGDGKPKPVAFPDPARASEASADGMPVLPLTVLLELKLASGMTAPHRPRDLDDVIQLIRANALGLDYAQRLDPYVQGKYRELWDAAQINEDY
;
A
#
# COMPACT_ATOMS: atom_id res chain seq x y z
N MET A 1 23.21 -10.41 5.50
CA MET A 1 21.89 -11.07 5.51
C MET A 1 21.18 -10.75 4.21
N GLY A 2 20.70 -11.76 3.46
CA GLY A 2 20.02 -11.52 2.17
C GLY A 2 18.66 -10.85 2.37
N LYS A 3 18.29 -9.90 1.50
CA LYS A 3 16.95 -9.29 1.48
C LYS A 3 15.87 -10.39 1.35
N SER A 4 14.74 -10.27 2.04
CA SER A 4 13.64 -11.25 1.97
C SER A 4 13.11 -11.40 0.52
N PRO A 5 12.45 -12.53 0.17
CA PRO A 5 11.85 -12.70 -1.17
C PRO A 5 10.94 -11.52 -1.55
N ILE A 6 10.17 -11.01 -0.59
CA ILE A 6 9.28 -9.85 -0.77
C ILE A 6 10.07 -8.60 -1.17
N HIS A 7 11.16 -8.28 -0.44
CA HIS A 7 11.98 -7.11 -0.76
C HIS A 7 12.70 -7.24 -2.10
N ARG A 8 13.15 -8.45 -2.47
CA ARG A 8 13.74 -8.71 -3.78
C ARG A 8 12.72 -8.54 -4.90
N THR A 9 11.50 -9.07 -4.73
CA THR A 9 10.39 -8.87 -5.67
C THR A 9 10.04 -7.40 -5.82
N ALA A 10 9.88 -6.65 -4.73
CA ALA A 10 9.61 -5.22 -4.79
C ALA A 10 10.73 -4.45 -5.52
N THR A 11 11.99 -4.80 -5.29
CA THR A 11 13.14 -4.19 -5.99
C THR A 11 13.12 -4.49 -7.48
N ARG A 12 12.87 -5.74 -7.89
CA ARG A 12 12.77 -6.10 -9.32
C ARG A 12 11.56 -5.46 -10.00
N LEU A 13 10.41 -5.43 -9.33
CA LEU A 13 9.20 -4.79 -9.84
C LEU A 13 9.45 -3.29 -10.07
N ALA A 14 10.06 -2.62 -9.10
CA ALA A 14 10.40 -1.22 -9.20
C ALA A 14 11.34 -0.93 -10.37
N GLN A 15 12.37 -1.76 -10.58
CA GLN A 15 13.26 -1.61 -11.72
C GLN A 15 12.49 -1.80 -13.04
N ALA A 16 11.67 -2.83 -13.15
CA ALA A 16 10.88 -3.11 -14.35
C ALA A 16 9.88 -2.00 -14.70
N LEU A 17 9.33 -1.31 -13.69
CA LEU A 17 8.46 -0.14 -13.86
C LEU A 17 9.25 1.10 -14.25
N LYS A 18 10.42 1.33 -13.65
CA LYS A 18 11.35 2.43 -13.99
C LYS A 18 11.86 2.31 -15.43
N ASP A 19 12.20 1.11 -15.89
CA ASP A 19 12.65 0.86 -17.27
C ASP A 19 11.62 1.24 -18.34
N LEU A 20 10.35 1.41 -17.94
CA LEU A 20 9.24 1.80 -18.81
C LEU A 20 8.72 3.21 -18.53
N ASP A 21 9.37 3.97 -17.63
CA ASP A 21 8.90 5.27 -17.16
C ASP A 21 7.42 5.21 -16.69
N ILE A 22 7.06 4.15 -15.96
CA ILE A 22 5.72 3.98 -15.40
C ILE A 22 5.74 4.52 -13.97
N PRO A 23 4.98 5.59 -13.65
CA PRO A 23 4.82 6.05 -12.27
C PRO A 23 4.15 4.96 -11.41
N PHE A 24 4.68 4.76 -10.20
CA PHE A 24 4.14 3.79 -9.25
C PHE A 24 4.41 4.24 -7.81
N ALA A 25 3.75 3.60 -6.86
CA ALA A 25 4.05 3.73 -5.44
C ALA A 25 3.89 2.39 -4.72
N ILE A 26 4.86 2.01 -3.90
CA ILE A 26 4.71 0.88 -2.97
C ILE A 26 3.67 1.23 -1.91
N ALA A 27 2.79 0.27 -1.61
CA ALA A 27 1.68 0.43 -0.68
C ALA A 27 1.69 -0.68 0.39
N GLY A 28 0.55 -0.85 1.07
CA GLY A 28 0.31 -2.00 1.95
C GLY A 28 1.30 -2.12 3.11
N ALA A 29 1.69 -3.35 3.41
CA ALA A 29 2.59 -3.64 4.53
C ALA A 29 4.03 -3.13 4.31
N LEU A 30 4.53 -3.14 3.07
CA LEU A 30 5.86 -2.60 2.78
C LEU A 30 5.91 -1.08 2.98
N ALA A 31 4.86 -0.35 2.59
CA ALA A 31 4.76 1.07 2.90
C ALA A 31 4.67 1.33 4.41
N ALA A 32 3.91 0.50 5.14
CA ALA A 32 3.84 0.61 6.60
C ALA A 32 5.22 0.40 7.27
N ASN A 33 5.99 -0.58 6.78
CA ASN A 33 7.36 -0.83 7.23
C ASN A 33 8.30 0.35 6.96
N ILE A 34 8.14 1.02 5.82
CA ILE A 34 8.91 2.23 5.49
C ILE A 34 8.55 3.38 6.43
N HIS A 35 7.28 3.49 6.83
CA HIS A 35 6.76 4.47 7.80
C HIS A 35 6.94 4.05 9.28
N GLY A 36 7.89 3.17 9.58
CA GLY A 36 8.31 2.84 10.94
C GLY A 36 7.49 1.77 11.66
N TYR A 37 6.38 1.28 11.08
CA TYR A 37 5.66 0.13 11.63
C TYR A 37 6.08 -1.17 10.93
N HIS A 38 7.01 -1.90 11.54
CA HIS A 38 7.59 -3.11 10.97
C HIS A 38 6.76 -4.36 11.26
N ARG A 39 6.22 -4.98 10.21
CA ARG A 39 5.56 -6.29 10.23
C ARG A 39 5.94 -7.15 9.03
N THR A 40 5.69 -8.45 9.15
CA THR A 40 5.83 -9.38 8.04
C THR A 40 4.66 -9.27 7.05
N THR A 41 4.92 -9.62 5.80
CA THR A 41 3.91 -9.73 4.74
C THR A 41 4.31 -10.84 3.77
N ALA A 42 3.33 -11.36 3.02
CA ALA A 42 3.52 -12.44 2.05
C ALA A 42 3.48 -11.95 0.59
N ASP A 43 3.08 -10.70 0.38
CA ASP A 43 2.82 -10.08 -0.92
C ASP A 43 3.41 -8.66 -1.01
N VAL A 44 3.36 -8.09 -2.21
CA VAL A 44 3.73 -6.71 -2.51
C VAL A 44 2.49 -5.98 -3.02
N ASP A 45 2.10 -4.89 -2.38
CA ASP A 45 1.09 -3.98 -2.92
C ASP A 45 1.77 -2.84 -3.70
N VAL A 46 1.29 -2.57 -4.91
CA VAL A 46 1.75 -1.43 -5.72
C VAL A 46 0.58 -0.68 -6.35
N LEU A 47 0.65 0.64 -6.28
CA LEU A 47 -0.26 1.56 -6.96
C LEU A 47 0.20 1.83 -8.39
N LEU A 48 -0.70 1.63 -9.35
CA LEU A 48 -0.49 1.90 -10.77
C LEU A 48 -1.74 2.56 -11.40
N THR A 49 -1.55 3.21 -12.54
CA THR A 49 -2.67 3.52 -13.44
C THR A 49 -3.04 2.29 -14.27
N ALA A 50 -4.26 2.24 -14.82
CA ALA A 50 -4.67 1.16 -15.71
C ALA A 50 -3.76 1.05 -16.96
N GLU A 51 -3.37 2.20 -17.50
CA GLU A 51 -2.42 2.30 -18.61
C GLU A 51 -1.02 1.80 -18.22
N GLY A 52 -0.53 2.16 -17.03
CA GLY A 52 0.73 1.66 -16.50
C GLY A 52 0.73 0.14 -16.38
N LEU A 53 -0.33 -0.46 -15.82
CA LEU A 53 -0.46 -1.91 -15.73
C LEU A 53 -0.47 -2.57 -17.12
N ARG A 54 -1.21 -2.00 -18.09
CA ARG A 54 -1.27 -2.51 -19.46
C ARG A 54 0.12 -2.53 -20.11
N ARG A 55 0.84 -1.40 -20.07
CA ARG A 55 2.21 -1.27 -20.60
C ARG A 55 3.19 -2.22 -19.91
N PHE A 56 3.10 -2.35 -18.59
CA PHE A 56 3.90 -3.31 -17.83
C PHE A 56 3.64 -4.75 -18.34
N LYS A 57 2.36 -5.14 -18.45
CA LYS A 57 2.00 -6.49 -18.85
C LYS A 57 2.46 -6.84 -20.26
N GLU A 58 2.27 -5.91 -21.21
CA GLU A 58 2.73 -6.08 -22.60
C GLU A 58 4.24 -6.31 -22.70
N ARG A 59 5.02 -5.65 -21.83
CA ARG A 59 6.48 -5.78 -21.85
C ARG A 59 7.01 -6.99 -21.09
N TRP A 60 6.37 -7.34 -19.97
CA TRP A 60 7.00 -8.15 -18.92
C TRP A 60 6.28 -9.47 -18.63
N LEU A 61 5.01 -9.67 -19.04
CA LEU A 61 4.38 -10.98 -18.90
C LEU A 61 5.15 -12.04 -19.70
N GLY A 62 5.34 -13.21 -19.08
CA GLY A 62 6.18 -14.28 -19.62
C GLY A 62 7.68 -14.04 -19.48
N ARG A 63 8.11 -12.90 -18.91
CA ARG A 63 9.52 -12.51 -18.73
C ARG A 63 9.85 -12.26 -17.26
N GLY A 64 9.57 -13.25 -16.41
CA GLY A 64 9.74 -13.16 -14.96
C GLY A 64 8.45 -12.83 -14.20
N TRP A 65 7.35 -12.56 -14.91
CA TRP A 65 6.06 -12.22 -14.34
C TRP A 65 4.94 -12.98 -15.03
N VAL A 66 3.96 -13.43 -14.26
CA VAL A 66 2.74 -14.06 -14.77
C VAL A 66 1.52 -13.44 -14.10
N GLU A 67 0.38 -13.45 -14.76
CA GLU A 67 -0.89 -13.15 -14.07
C GLU A 67 -1.20 -14.28 -13.09
N VAL A 68 -1.84 -13.96 -11.97
CA VAL A 68 -2.24 -15.01 -11.00
C VAL A 68 -3.35 -15.92 -11.55
N PHE A 69 -4.12 -15.41 -12.51
CA PHE A 69 -5.05 -16.12 -13.39
C PHE A 69 -5.29 -15.25 -14.63
N PRO A 70 -5.73 -15.82 -15.78
CA PRO A 70 -5.93 -15.05 -17.01
C PRO A 70 -6.83 -13.82 -16.82
N GLY A 71 -6.33 -12.65 -17.21
CA GLY A 71 -7.01 -11.36 -17.08
C GLY A 71 -6.95 -10.72 -15.69
N SER A 72 -6.32 -11.37 -14.70
CA SER A 72 -6.18 -10.80 -13.37
C SER A 72 -5.34 -9.53 -13.39
N LYS A 73 -5.73 -8.50 -12.65
CA LYS A 73 -4.85 -7.35 -12.40
C LYS A 73 -3.61 -7.74 -11.60
N ALA A 74 -3.74 -8.70 -10.68
CA ALA A 74 -2.64 -9.16 -9.84
C ALA A 74 -1.68 -10.03 -10.65
N ILE A 75 -0.40 -9.87 -10.36
CA ILE A 75 0.67 -10.62 -11.02
C ILE A 75 1.48 -11.37 -9.96
N ARG A 76 2.35 -12.26 -10.43
CA ARG A 76 3.24 -13.06 -9.60
C ARG A 76 4.64 -13.01 -10.19
N ASP A 77 5.60 -12.75 -9.32
CA ASP A 77 7.00 -12.89 -9.62
C ASP A 77 7.34 -14.37 -9.72
N THR A 78 7.84 -14.82 -10.86
CA THR A 78 8.17 -16.23 -11.07
C THR A 78 9.49 -16.63 -10.43
N GLN A 79 10.35 -15.68 -10.03
CA GLN A 79 11.63 -15.99 -9.39
C GLN A 79 11.46 -16.33 -7.91
N ASP A 80 10.75 -15.48 -7.18
CA ASP A 80 10.57 -15.60 -5.73
C ASP A 80 9.18 -16.11 -5.33
N ASN A 81 8.31 -16.39 -6.31
CA ASN A 81 6.92 -16.84 -6.12
C ASN A 81 6.09 -15.91 -5.22
N VAL A 82 6.37 -14.61 -5.29
CA VAL A 82 5.66 -13.58 -4.50
C VAL A 82 4.51 -13.02 -5.32
N LYS A 83 3.34 -12.91 -4.69
CA LYS A 83 2.17 -12.26 -5.29
C LYS A 83 2.34 -10.74 -5.23
N ILE A 84 1.94 -10.06 -6.28
CA ILE A 84 1.88 -8.61 -6.36
C ILE A 84 0.43 -8.19 -6.59
N ASP A 85 -0.14 -7.52 -5.60
CA ASP A 85 -1.46 -6.93 -5.68
C ASP A 85 -1.39 -5.53 -6.28
N ILE A 86 -2.12 -5.36 -7.40
CA ILE A 86 -2.18 -4.09 -8.10
C ILE A 86 -3.38 -3.28 -7.60
N LEU A 87 -3.08 -2.14 -6.99
CA LEU A 87 -4.04 -1.08 -6.67
C LEU A 87 -4.12 -0.18 -7.90
N LEU A 88 -5.31 -0.02 -8.46
CA LEU A 88 -5.51 0.79 -9.67
C LEU A 88 -6.09 2.14 -9.28
N THR A 89 -5.48 3.21 -9.81
CA THR A 89 -5.99 4.59 -9.68
C THR A 89 -7.49 4.67 -9.96
N GLY A 90 -8.23 5.38 -9.10
CA GLY A 90 -9.68 5.53 -9.16
C GLY A 90 -10.48 4.36 -8.59
N GLY A 91 -9.85 3.24 -8.27
CA GLY A 91 -10.47 2.17 -7.50
C GLY A 91 -10.63 2.52 -6.02
N TYR A 92 -11.34 1.69 -5.27
CA TYR A 92 -11.66 1.96 -3.86
C TYR A 92 -11.08 0.88 -2.92
N PRO A 93 -10.59 1.25 -1.72
CA PRO A 93 -10.09 0.29 -0.73
C PRO A 93 -11.24 -0.49 -0.05
N GLY A 94 -10.89 -1.53 0.72
CA GLY A 94 -11.87 -2.31 1.49
C GLY A 94 -12.82 -3.12 0.62
N ASP A 95 -14.11 -2.79 0.67
CA ASP A 95 -15.17 -3.47 -0.09
C ASP A 95 -15.18 -3.18 -1.60
N GLY A 96 -14.29 -2.31 -2.08
CA GLY A 96 -14.18 -1.95 -3.50
C GLY A 96 -15.29 -1.05 -4.04
N LYS A 97 -16.20 -0.55 -3.19
CA LYS A 97 -17.33 0.31 -3.60
C LYS A 97 -16.97 1.79 -3.56
N PRO A 98 -17.65 2.65 -4.35
CA PRO A 98 -17.41 4.09 -4.33
C PRO A 98 -17.50 4.72 -2.93
N LYS A 99 -16.49 5.52 -2.58
CA LYS A 99 -16.39 6.31 -1.34
C LYS A 99 -15.43 7.50 -1.55
N PRO A 100 -15.41 8.52 -0.67
CA PRO A 100 -14.57 9.70 -0.86
C PRO A 100 -13.07 9.39 -0.99
N VAL A 101 -12.59 8.38 -0.27
CA VAL A 101 -11.20 7.90 -0.35
C VAL A 101 -11.07 6.86 -1.47
N ALA A 102 -10.29 7.19 -2.49
CA ALA A 102 -9.96 6.32 -3.63
C ALA A 102 -8.44 6.19 -3.80
N PHE A 103 -7.99 5.18 -4.53
CA PHE A 103 -6.58 5.03 -4.89
C PHE A 103 -6.16 6.20 -5.79
N PRO A 104 -5.17 7.02 -5.39
CA PRO A 104 -4.79 8.22 -6.14
C PRO A 104 -3.97 7.90 -7.41
N ASP A 105 -3.59 8.93 -8.14
CA ASP A 105 -2.59 8.82 -9.21
C ASP A 105 -1.18 8.71 -8.58
N PRO A 106 -0.42 7.63 -8.85
CA PRO A 106 0.93 7.46 -8.28
C PRO A 106 1.92 8.57 -8.70
N ALA A 107 1.71 9.25 -9.83
CA ALA A 107 2.54 10.37 -10.23
C ALA A 107 2.38 11.60 -9.32
N ARG A 108 1.28 11.67 -8.55
CA ARG A 108 0.96 12.77 -7.62
C ARG A 108 0.96 12.35 -6.15
N ALA A 109 0.90 11.05 -5.89
CA ALA A 109 0.81 10.46 -4.57
C ALA A 109 1.93 9.45 -4.32
N SER A 110 3.18 9.89 -4.51
CA SER A 110 4.37 9.13 -4.14
C SER A 110 5.43 10.05 -3.56
N GLU A 111 6.23 9.50 -2.66
CA GLU A 111 7.45 10.11 -2.15
C GLU A 111 8.59 9.10 -2.22
N ALA A 112 9.83 9.58 -2.25
CA ALA A 112 10.99 8.70 -2.25
C ALA A 112 11.29 8.22 -0.82
N SER A 113 11.32 6.92 -0.61
CA SER A 113 11.89 6.32 0.60
C SER A 113 13.40 6.63 0.70
N ALA A 114 14.02 6.27 1.83
CA ALA A 114 15.46 6.42 2.04
C ALA A 114 16.33 5.71 1.00
N ASP A 115 15.84 4.63 0.38
CA ASP A 115 16.51 3.88 -0.70
C ASP A 115 16.03 4.28 -2.11
N GLY A 116 15.28 5.37 -2.24
CA GLY A 116 14.82 5.91 -3.53
C GLY A 116 13.69 5.10 -4.18
N MET A 117 12.98 4.29 -3.40
CA MET A 117 11.77 3.59 -3.82
C MET A 117 10.56 4.54 -3.71
N PRO A 118 9.78 4.75 -4.78
CA PRO A 118 8.50 5.43 -4.67
C PRO A 118 7.56 4.68 -3.72
N VAL A 119 7.10 5.35 -2.67
CA VAL A 119 6.18 4.81 -1.66
C VAL A 119 5.00 5.75 -1.47
N LEU A 120 3.84 5.22 -1.08
CA LEU A 120 2.71 6.06 -0.68
C LEU A 120 3.09 6.92 0.53
N PRO A 121 2.80 8.23 0.52
CA PRO A 121 2.98 9.07 1.70
C PRO A 121 2.15 8.57 2.88
N LEU A 122 2.64 8.78 4.11
CA LEU A 122 1.99 8.30 5.33
C LEU A 122 0.51 8.72 5.42
N THR A 123 0.21 9.98 5.10
CA THR A 123 -1.17 10.51 5.07
C THR A 123 -2.08 9.67 4.18
N VAL A 124 -1.65 9.39 2.95
CA VAL A 124 -2.43 8.60 1.97
C VAL A 124 -2.56 7.15 2.44
N LEU A 125 -1.48 6.56 2.98
CA LEU A 125 -1.53 5.20 3.49
C LEU A 125 -2.55 5.04 4.62
N LEU A 126 -2.60 6.01 5.55
CA LEU A 126 -3.57 6.04 6.65
C LEU A 126 -5.01 6.14 6.12
N GLU A 127 -5.28 7.04 5.18
CA GLU A 127 -6.61 7.18 4.57
C GLU A 127 -7.09 5.88 3.92
N LEU A 128 -6.23 5.24 3.12
CA LEU A 128 -6.56 3.98 2.46
C LEU A 128 -6.84 2.86 3.46
N LYS A 129 -6.04 2.76 4.53
CA LYS A 129 -6.23 1.75 5.58
C LYS A 129 -7.51 1.99 6.39
N LEU A 130 -7.75 3.23 6.81
CA LEU A 130 -8.98 3.62 7.51
C LEU A 130 -10.22 3.30 6.65
N ALA A 131 -10.24 3.77 5.40
CA ALA A 131 -11.36 3.52 4.49
C ALA A 131 -11.54 2.01 4.20
N SER A 132 -10.44 1.24 4.14
CA SER A 132 -10.48 -0.22 4.02
C SER A 132 -11.14 -0.86 5.23
N GLY A 133 -10.59 -0.64 6.43
CA GLY A 133 -11.06 -1.26 7.66
C GLY A 133 -12.48 -0.83 8.08
N MET A 134 -12.90 0.39 7.75
CA MET A 134 -14.27 0.87 7.98
C MET A 134 -15.32 0.12 7.15
N THR A 135 -14.95 -0.41 5.98
CA THR A 135 -15.91 -0.96 5.00
C THR A 135 -15.74 -2.45 4.75
N ALA A 136 -14.63 -3.04 5.20
CA ALA A 136 -14.34 -4.47 5.06
C ALA A 136 -14.10 -5.12 6.43
N PRO A 137 -15.14 -5.66 7.09
CA PRO A 137 -15.00 -6.29 8.42
C PRO A 137 -14.01 -7.45 8.48
N HIS A 138 -13.77 -8.12 7.35
CA HIS A 138 -12.78 -9.19 7.20
C HIS A 138 -11.32 -8.69 7.12
N ARG A 139 -11.09 -7.36 7.21
CA ARG A 139 -9.77 -6.72 7.20
C ARG A 139 -9.47 -5.95 8.49
N PRO A 140 -9.59 -6.58 9.68
CA PRO A 140 -9.32 -5.89 10.94
C PRO A 140 -7.88 -5.38 11.04
N ARG A 141 -6.96 -6.04 10.34
CA ARG A 141 -5.54 -5.66 10.30
C ARG A 141 -5.30 -4.27 9.71
N ASP A 142 -6.17 -3.76 8.84
CA ASP A 142 -6.00 -2.40 8.33
C ASP A 142 -6.24 -1.34 9.43
N LEU A 143 -7.13 -1.60 10.40
CA LEU A 143 -7.32 -0.73 11.56
C LEU A 143 -6.19 -0.87 12.57
N ASP A 144 -5.69 -2.10 12.79
CA ASP A 144 -4.49 -2.34 13.62
C ASP A 144 -3.28 -1.60 13.04
N ASP A 145 -3.02 -1.71 11.73
CA ASP A 145 -1.93 -0.99 11.08
C ASP A 145 -2.01 0.53 11.30
N VAL A 146 -3.21 1.12 11.36
CA VAL A 146 -3.39 2.55 11.66
C VAL A 146 -2.98 2.85 13.10
N ILE A 147 -3.41 2.05 14.08
CA ILE A 147 -2.99 2.19 15.48
C ILE A 147 -1.47 2.15 15.59
N GLN A 148 -0.84 1.18 14.93
CA GLN A 148 0.60 0.99 15.00
C GLN A 148 1.37 2.11 14.29
N LEU A 149 0.85 2.63 13.16
CA LEU A 149 1.43 3.78 12.48
C LEU A 149 1.30 5.07 13.28
N ILE A 150 0.18 5.26 14.01
CA ILE A 150 0.01 6.37 14.95
C ILE A 150 1.11 6.31 16.03
N ARG A 151 1.33 5.14 16.64
CA ARG A 151 2.37 4.94 17.66
C ARG A 151 3.77 5.16 17.12
N ALA A 152 4.11 4.52 15.99
CA ALA A 152 5.45 4.58 15.39
C ALA A 152 5.87 6.00 14.98
N ASN A 153 4.90 6.85 14.63
CA ASN A 153 5.15 8.22 14.17
C ASN A 153 4.74 9.29 15.21
N ALA A 154 4.34 8.88 16.42
CA ALA A 154 3.83 9.76 17.47
C ALA A 154 2.78 10.77 16.97
N LEU A 155 1.82 10.31 16.16
CA LEU A 155 0.83 11.18 15.53
C LEU A 155 -0.15 11.74 16.56
N GLY A 156 -0.40 13.05 16.50
CA GLY A 156 -1.38 13.72 17.34
C GLY A 156 -2.83 13.50 16.90
N LEU A 157 -3.77 13.80 17.80
CA LEU A 157 -5.21 13.76 17.52
C LEU A 157 -5.61 14.82 16.46
N ASP A 158 -4.88 15.92 16.37
CA ASP A 158 -5.04 16.99 15.39
C ASP A 158 -4.64 16.57 13.97
N TYR A 159 -3.80 15.53 13.82
CA TYR A 159 -3.44 14.96 12.52
C TYR A 159 -4.66 14.52 11.70
N ALA A 160 -5.78 14.22 12.36
CA ALA A 160 -7.06 13.96 11.70
C ALA A 160 -7.45 15.07 10.71
N GLN A 161 -7.11 16.33 10.98
CA GLN A 161 -7.43 17.48 10.11
C GLN A 161 -6.70 17.43 8.75
N ARG A 162 -5.63 16.63 8.65
CA ARG A 162 -4.87 16.41 7.42
C ARG A 162 -5.43 15.27 6.56
N LEU A 163 -6.38 14.49 7.09
CA LEU A 163 -7.01 13.36 6.42
C LEU A 163 -8.34 13.79 5.79
N ASP A 164 -8.79 13.04 4.79
CA ASP A 164 -10.12 13.18 4.21
C ASP A 164 -11.22 13.16 5.30
N PRO A 165 -12.18 14.10 5.28
CA PRO A 165 -13.28 14.17 6.25
C PRO A 165 -13.98 12.83 6.51
N TYR A 166 -14.07 11.96 5.49
CA TYR A 166 -14.70 10.64 5.57
C TYR A 166 -14.06 9.74 6.63
N VAL A 167 -12.75 9.84 6.84
CA VAL A 167 -12.00 8.93 7.75
C VAL A 167 -11.62 9.56 9.08
N GLN A 168 -11.81 10.88 9.26
CA GLN A 168 -11.35 11.60 10.46
C GLN A 168 -11.96 11.04 11.75
N GLY A 169 -13.26 10.74 11.74
CA GLY A 169 -13.94 10.19 12.92
C GLY A 169 -13.33 8.87 13.37
N LYS A 170 -13.05 7.97 12.42
CA LYS A 170 -12.40 6.69 12.71
C LYS A 170 -10.94 6.87 13.15
N TYR A 171 -10.21 7.81 12.56
CA TYR A 171 -8.85 8.13 13.02
C TYR A 171 -8.84 8.54 14.51
N ARG A 172 -9.75 9.43 14.93
CA ARG A 172 -9.83 9.87 16.33
C ARG A 172 -10.10 8.70 17.29
N GLU A 173 -11.04 7.83 16.94
CA GLU A 173 -11.33 6.62 17.70
C GLU A 173 -10.10 5.70 17.84
N LEU A 174 -9.38 5.45 16.74
CA LEU A 174 -8.19 4.62 16.76
C LEU A 174 -7.00 5.30 17.45
N TRP A 175 -6.93 6.63 17.42
CA TRP A 175 -5.92 7.38 18.14
C TRP A 175 -6.05 7.17 19.66
N ASP A 176 -7.27 7.18 20.20
CA ASP A 176 -7.54 6.88 21.62
C ASP A 176 -7.05 5.47 21.97
N ALA A 177 -7.35 4.48 21.12
CA ALA A 177 -6.85 3.11 21.29
C ALA A 177 -5.31 3.04 21.23
N ALA A 178 -4.68 3.86 20.38
CA ALA A 178 -3.22 3.92 20.26
C ALA A 178 -2.52 4.46 21.52
N GLN A 179 -3.21 5.25 22.35
CA GLN A 179 -2.64 5.80 23.59
C GLN A 179 -2.60 4.80 24.75
N ILE A 180 -3.33 3.69 24.64
CA ILE A 180 -3.32 2.64 25.65
C ILE A 180 -2.04 1.82 25.47
N ASN A 181 -1.15 1.85 26.46
CA ASN A 181 -0.03 0.90 26.57
C ASN A 181 -0.52 -0.33 27.32
N GLU A 182 -0.71 -1.44 26.62
CA GLU A 182 -0.84 -2.76 27.24
C GLU A 182 0.56 -3.37 27.37
N ASP A 183 1.39 -2.77 28.22
CA ASP A 183 2.57 -3.46 28.75
C ASP A 183 2.06 -4.39 29.87
N TYR A 184 1.69 -5.62 29.51
CA TYR A 184 1.46 -6.73 30.45
C TYR A 184 2.67 -7.65 30.51
#